data_AF-A0A6V7HRB0-F1
#
_entry.id   AF-A0A6V7HRB0-F1
#
_cell.length_a   1.000
_cell.length_b   1.000
_cell.length_c   1.000
_cell.angle_alpha   90.00
_cell.angle_beta   90.00
_cell.angle_gamma   90.00
#
_symmetry.space_group_name_H-M   'P 1'
#
loop_
_entity.id
_entity.type
_entity.pdbx_description
1 polymer ?
#
loop_
_entity_poly.entity_id
_entity_poly.type
_entity_poly.pdbx_seq_one_letter_code
_entity_poly.pdbx_strand_id
1 'polypeptide(L)'
;VLLCFLTGCIISLMGILNIGFLVNFISMPVISGFTNAAAIMIATSQVHTLLGIRGNSDTFIESIKVVINNIKDIKLYDTILGVSCMLVLIGLKKLPGSRKGSVGKKIMWLLSLGRNAVVVCIGILLAFGFSQFNSEPFSITGHITGGLPPFSIPPFSTVLKNETYNIGDMMAELGASVASVPLIAILESIAIAKVF
;
A
#
# COMPACT_ATOMS: atom_id res chain seq x y z
N VAL A 1 -7.57 -8.55 -11.13
CA VAL A 1 -7.29 -8.39 -12.59
C VAL A 1 -8.47 -7.73 -13.30
N LEU A 2 -9.67 -8.31 -13.25
CA LEU A 2 -10.87 -7.74 -13.91
C LEU A 2 -11.16 -6.28 -13.50
N LEU A 3 -11.20 -5.98 -12.20
CA LEU A 3 -11.43 -4.60 -11.71
C LEU A 3 -10.40 -3.60 -12.24
N CYS A 4 -9.11 -3.97 -12.26
CA CYS A 4 -8.03 -3.14 -12.79
C CYS A 4 -8.21 -2.89 -14.30
N PHE A 5 -8.59 -3.93 -15.06
CA PHE A 5 -8.88 -3.81 -16.48
C PHE A 5 -10.07 -2.88 -16.73
N LEU A 6 -11.19 -3.09 -16.04
CA LEU A 6 -12.38 -2.23 -16.13
C LEU A 6 -12.06 -0.79 -15.76
N THR A 7 -11.27 -0.59 -14.70
CA THR A 7 -10.79 0.73 -14.29
C THR A 7 -10.00 1.40 -15.40
N GLY A 8 -9.05 0.69 -16.02
CA GLY A 8 -8.30 1.21 -17.16
C GLY A 8 -9.18 1.58 -18.34
N CYS A 9 -10.18 0.75 -18.67
CA CYS A 9 -11.16 1.05 -19.72
C CYS A 9 -11.98 2.31 -19.41
N ILE A 10 -12.48 2.46 -18.18
CA ILE A 10 -13.27 3.62 -17.76
C ILE A 10 -12.44 4.90 -17.84
N ILE A 11 -11.21 4.88 -17.29
CA ILE A 11 -10.31 6.04 -17.32
C ILE A 11 -9.96 6.42 -18.77
N SER A 12 -9.64 5.43 -19.60
CA SER A 12 -9.34 5.65 -21.02
C SER A 12 -10.53 6.25 -21.76
N LEU A 13 -11.74 5.73 -21.54
CA LEU A 13 -12.97 6.24 -22.14
C LEU A 13 -13.26 7.67 -21.69
N MET A 14 -13.11 7.98 -20.40
CA MET A 14 -13.27 9.34 -19.87
C MET A 14 -12.27 10.32 -20.49
N GLY A 15 -11.03 9.86 -20.72
CA GLY A 15 -9.99 10.63 -21.41
C GLY A 15 -10.34 10.89 -22.87
N ILE A 16 -10.75 9.87 -23.62
CA ILE A 16 -11.14 9.97 -25.04
C ILE A 16 -12.36 10.89 -25.22
N LEU A 17 -13.34 10.78 -24.32
CA LEU A 17 -14.55 11.60 -24.34
C LEU A 17 -14.34 13.01 -23.77
N ASN A 18 -13.11 13.36 -23.36
CA ASN A 18 -12.77 14.64 -22.73
C ASN A 18 -13.67 15.01 -21.53
N ILE A 19 -14.09 14.02 -20.75
CA ILE A 19 -14.97 14.18 -19.57
C ILE A 19 -14.18 14.76 -18.36
N GLY A 20 -12.94 15.18 -18.56
CA GLY A 20 -12.09 15.77 -17.52
C GLY A 20 -12.70 16.98 -16.79
N PHE A 21 -13.69 17.65 -17.38
CA PHE A 21 -14.41 18.73 -16.72
C PHE A 21 -15.19 18.28 -15.47
N LEU A 22 -15.63 17.01 -15.38
CA LEU A 22 -16.33 16.47 -14.21
C LEU A 22 -15.46 16.53 -12.95
N VAL A 23 -14.16 16.35 -13.11
CA VAL A 23 -13.24 16.33 -11.96
C VAL A 23 -13.06 17.72 -11.35
N ASN A 24 -13.29 18.78 -12.13
CA ASN A 24 -13.23 20.16 -11.62
C ASN A 24 -14.40 20.48 -10.67
N PHE A 25 -15.47 19.68 -10.65
CA PHE A 25 -16.54 19.82 -9.67
C PHE A 25 -16.20 19.20 -8.30
N ILE A 26 -15.09 18.47 -8.20
CA ILE A 26 -14.67 17.88 -6.94
C ILE A 26 -13.85 18.92 -6.17
N SER A 27 -14.44 19.38 -5.07
CA SER A 27 -13.85 20.45 -4.27
C SER A 27 -12.61 19.96 -3.50
N MET A 28 -11.65 20.86 -3.27
CA MET A 28 -10.44 20.56 -2.48
C MET A 28 -10.77 20.01 -1.06
N PRO A 29 -11.82 20.48 -0.35
CA PRO A 29 -12.24 19.88 0.91
C PRO A 29 -12.62 18.39 0.81
N VAL A 30 -13.28 17.97 -0.27
CA VAL A 30 -13.67 16.56 -0.49
C VAL A 30 -12.44 15.68 -0.68
N ILE A 31 -11.49 16.14 -1.51
CA ILE A 31 -10.23 15.42 -1.74
C ILE A 31 -9.44 15.30 -0.43
N SER A 32 -9.31 16.40 0.31
CA SER A 32 -8.61 16.42 1.60
C SER A 32 -9.27 15.49 2.64
N GLY A 33 -10.60 15.52 2.75
CA GLY A 33 -11.36 14.65 3.65
C GLY A 33 -11.18 13.17 3.29
N PHE A 34 -11.27 12.83 2.01
CA PHE A 34 -11.05 11.47 1.53
C PHE A 34 -9.62 10.98 1.80
N THR A 35 -8.60 11.77 1.46
CA THR A 35 -7.19 11.42 1.70
C THR A 35 -6.87 11.25 3.18
N ASN A 36 -7.43 12.11 4.06
CA ASN A 36 -7.26 11.96 5.51
C ASN A 36 -7.94 10.70 6.05
N ALA A 37 -9.15 10.38 5.59
CA ALA A 37 -9.84 9.15 5.97
C ALA A 37 -9.08 7.90 5.50
N ALA A 38 -8.60 7.90 4.25
CA ALA A 38 -7.76 6.85 3.71
C ALA A 38 -6.45 6.70 4.51
N ALA A 39 -5.81 7.81 4.88
CA ALA A 39 -4.61 7.80 5.71
C ALA A 39 -4.87 7.20 7.09
N ILE A 40 -5.98 7.54 7.75
CA ILE A 40 -6.38 6.94 9.03
C ILE A 40 -6.65 5.44 8.87
N MET A 41 -7.36 5.05 7.82
CA MET A 41 -7.66 3.64 7.54
C MET A 41 -6.39 2.81 7.31
N ILE A 42 -5.47 3.31 6.47
CA ILE A 42 -4.16 2.68 6.23
C ILE A 42 -3.34 2.63 7.53
N ALA A 43 -3.25 3.74 8.27
CA ALA A 43 -2.49 3.76 9.52
C ALA A 43 -3.03 2.71 10.51
N THR A 44 -4.35 2.61 10.63
CA THR A 44 -5.02 1.66 11.54
C THR A 44 -4.82 0.21 11.09
N SER A 45 -4.93 -0.06 9.78
CA SER A 45 -4.72 -1.41 9.25
C SER A 45 -3.26 -1.86 9.38
N GLN A 46 -2.29 -0.96 9.50
CA GLN A 46 -0.89 -1.34 9.73
C GLN A 46 -0.53 -1.56 11.21
N VAL A 47 -1.41 -1.19 12.15
CA VAL A 47 -1.11 -1.35 13.60
C VAL A 47 -0.94 -2.82 13.99
N HIS A 48 -1.78 -3.72 13.49
CA HIS A 48 -1.67 -5.15 13.83
C HIS A 48 -0.34 -5.73 13.31
N THR A 49 0.07 -5.36 12.08
CA THR A 49 1.36 -5.74 11.47
C THR A 49 2.52 -5.22 12.30
N LEU A 50 2.46 -3.97 12.76
CA LEU A 50 3.50 -3.37 13.60
C LEU A 50 3.63 -4.10 14.95
N LEU A 51 2.54 -4.63 15.50
CA LEU A 51 2.55 -5.42 16.73
C LEU A 51 2.91 -6.90 16.52
N GLY A 52 3.11 -7.34 15.27
CA GLY A 52 3.37 -8.73 14.91
C GLY A 52 2.17 -9.67 15.10
N ILE A 53 0.96 -9.11 15.21
CA ILE A 53 -0.29 -9.86 15.32
C ILE A 53 -0.68 -10.35 13.93
N ARG A 54 -1.01 -11.64 13.79
CA ARG A 54 -1.52 -12.19 12.53
C ARG A 54 -3.02 -11.93 12.42
N GLY A 55 -3.45 -11.27 11.36
CA GLY A 55 -4.85 -11.08 11.04
C GLY A 55 -5.01 -10.17 9.83
N ASN A 56 -5.96 -10.48 8.95
CA ASN A 56 -6.35 -9.54 7.90
C ASN A 56 -7.55 -8.74 8.40
N SER A 57 -7.63 -7.48 8.00
CA SER A 57 -8.75 -6.62 8.35
C SER A 57 -9.02 -5.69 7.17
N ASP A 58 -10.23 -5.80 6.61
CA ASP A 58 -10.61 -5.02 5.43
C ASP A 58 -11.23 -3.68 5.85
N THR A 59 -11.67 -3.57 7.10
CA THR A 59 -12.31 -2.36 7.63
C THR A 59 -11.61 -1.79 8.86
N PHE A 60 -11.78 -0.49 9.11
CA PHE A 60 -11.24 0.21 10.28
C PHE A 60 -11.70 -0.43 11.60
N ILE A 61 -12.99 -0.74 11.72
CA ILE A 61 -13.57 -1.33 12.93
C ILE A 61 -13.01 -2.73 13.17
N GLU A 62 -12.89 -3.53 12.11
CA GLU A 62 -12.29 -4.85 12.19
C GLU A 62 -10.82 -4.80 12.59
N SER A 63 -10.05 -3.85 12.02
CA SER A 63 -8.64 -3.61 12.38
C SER A 63 -8.49 -3.37 13.89
N ILE A 64 -9.35 -2.53 14.47
CA ILE A 64 -9.36 -2.25 15.91
C ILE A 64 -9.74 -3.51 16.71
N LYS A 65 -10.78 -4.24 16.29
CA LYS A 65 -11.20 -5.48 16.96
C LYS A 65 -10.09 -6.53 16.96
N VAL A 66 -9.37 -6.69 15.85
CA VAL A 66 -8.25 -7.63 15.73
C VAL A 66 -7.15 -7.26 16.73
N VAL A 67 -6.79 -5.99 16.85
CA VAL A 67 -5.78 -5.52 17.81
C VAL A 67 -6.22 -5.74 19.26
N ILE A 68 -7.46 -5.40 19.61
CA ILE A 68 -7.98 -5.55 20.98
C ILE A 68 -8.06 -7.02 21.39
N ASN A 69 -8.62 -7.87 20.51
CA ASN A 69 -8.83 -9.28 20.83
C ASN A 69 -7.52 -10.07 20.92
N ASN A 70 -6.52 -9.71 20.12
CA ASN A 70 -5.24 -10.42 20.03
C ASN A 70 -4.10 -9.66 20.73
N ILE A 71 -4.41 -8.77 21.68
CA ILE A 71 -3.40 -8.00 22.43
C ILE A 71 -2.43 -8.89 23.21
N LYS A 72 -2.81 -10.14 23.49
CA LYS A 72 -1.96 -11.13 24.18
C LYS A 72 -0.98 -11.84 23.24
N ASP A 73 -1.23 -11.81 21.94
CA ASP A 73 -0.41 -12.47 20.91
C ASP A 73 0.63 -11.52 20.28
N ILE A 74 0.94 -10.43 20.98
CA ILE A 74 1.93 -9.45 20.53
C ILE A 74 3.33 -10.09 20.50
N LYS A 75 3.98 -9.99 19.34
CA LYS A 75 5.38 -10.38 19.19
C LYS A 75 6.27 -9.18 19.50
N LEU A 76 6.91 -9.22 20.66
CA LEU A 76 7.78 -8.13 21.12
C LEU A 76 8.90 -7.80 20.14
N TYR A 77 9.53 -8.82 19.55
CA TYR A 77 10.63 -8.62 18.59
C TYR A 77 10.17 -7.90 17.31
N ASP A 78 9.02 -8.29 16.74
CA ASP A 78 8.43 -7.62 15.58
C ASP A 78 8.06 -6.16 15.91
N THR A 79 7.51 -5.93 17.11
CA THR A 79 7.16 -4.59 17.59
C THR A 79 8.38 -3.68 17.72
N ILE A 80 9.45 -4.18 18.34
CA ILE A 80 10.71 -3.42 18.50
C ILE A 80 11.30 -3.11 17.12
N LEU A 81 11.30 -4.07 16.20
CA LEU A 81 11.79 -3.87 14.84
C LEU A 81 10.97 -2.82 14.08
N GLY A 82 9.64 -2.90 14.16
CA GLY A 82 8.72 -1.96 13.51
C GLY A 82 8.86 -0.53 14.04
N VAL A 83 8.90 -0.36 15.36
CA VAL A 83 9.10 0.96 16.00
C VAL A 83 10.48 1.52 15.68
N SER A 84 11.53 0.70 15.75
CA SER A 84 12.89 1.10 15.38
C SER A 84 12.98 1.55 13.92
N CYS A 85 12.39 0.78 13.01
CA CYS A 85 12.26 1.10 11.58
C CYS A 85 11.59 2.47 11.38
N MET A 86 10.48 2.73 12.07
CA MET A 86 9.77 4.00 12.01
C MET A 86 10.63 5.18 12.51
N LEU A 87 11.36 5.00 13.61
CA LEU A 87 12.28 6.02 14.14
C LEU A 87 13.42 6.30 13.16
N VAL A 88 14.02 5.27 12.56
CA VAL A 88 15.08 5.43 11.56
C VAL A 88 14.55 6.17 10.32
N LEU A 89 13.36 5.85 9.82
CA LEU A 89 12.76 6.55 8.68
C LEU A 89 12.55 8.04 8.99
N ILE A 90 12.05 8.37 10.18
CA ILE A 90 11.86 9.76 10.62
C ILE A 90 13.22 10.47 10.77
N GLY A 91 14.23 9.78 11.32
CA GLY A 91 15.59 10.30 11.45
C GLY A 91 16.23 10.60 10.09
N LEU A 92 16.16 9.65 9.14
CA LEU A 92 16.69 9.81 7.78
C LEU A 92 15.98 10.93 7.00
N LYS A 93 14.69 11.17 7.27
CA LYS A 93 13.94 12.29 6.69
C LYS A 93 14.45 13.66 7.17
N LYS A 94 14.95 13.76 8.41
CA LYS A 94 15.45 15.01 9.00
C LYS A 94 16.93 15.31 8.69
N LEU A 95 17.61 14.46 7.94
CA LEU A 95 19.01 14.66 7.61
C LEU A 95 19.22 15.92 6.73
N PRO A 96 20.13 16.83 7.10
CA PRO A 96 20.47 18.01 6.29
C PRO A 96 21.36 17.62 5.10
N GLY A 97 20.77 16.95 4.11
CA GLY A 97 21.43 16.62 2.84
C GLY A 97 21.37 17.78 1.85
N SER A 98 22.45 17.98 1.09
CA SER A 98 22.46 18.92 -0.04
C SER A 98 22.99 18.24 -1.30
N ARG A 99 22.33 18.49 -2.44
CA ARG A 99 22.74 17.98 -3.75
C ARG A 99 24.05 18.61 -4.25
N LYS A 100 24.36 19.83 -3.81
CA LYS A 100 25.59 20.57 -4.12
C LYS A 100 26.37 20.80 -2.83
N GLY A 101 27.50 20.12 -2.66
CA GLY A 101 28.35 20.23 -1.47
C GLY A 101 29.40 19.11 -1.38
N SER A 102 30.08 19.05 -0.22
CA SER A 102 31.05 17.99 0.12
C SER A 102 30.44 16.59 0.03
N VAL A 103 31.28 15.57 -0.20
CA VAL A 103 30.91 14.17 -0.38
C VAL A 103 29.94 13.68 0.70
N GLY A 104 30.15 14.06 1.97
CA GLY A 104 29.25 13.70 3.08
C GLY A 104 27.82 14.24 2.94
N LYS A 105 27.65 15.49 2.49
CA LYS A 105 26.31 16.09 2.26
C LYS A 105 25.58 15.42 1.10
N LYS A 106 26.33 14.96 0.08
CA LYS A 106 25.79 14.21 -1.07
C LYS A 106 25.33 12.81 -0.65
N ILE A 107 26.11 12.13 0.20
CA ILE A 107 25.73 10.83 0.79
C ILE A 107 24.48 10.98 1.66
N MET A 108 24.42 11.99 2.54
CA MET A 108 23.24 12.25 3.37
C MET A 108 21.98 12.53 2.53
N TRP A 109 22.13 13.29 1.43
CA TRP A 109 21.04 13.52 0.48
C TRP A 109 20.58 12.20 -0.17
N LEU A 110 21.51 11.35 -0.60
CA LEU A 110 21.21 10.05 -1.20
C LEU A 110 20.51 9.10 -0.21
N LEU A 111 20.97 9.05 1.04
CA LEU A 111 20.36 8.25 2.10
C LEU A 111 18.95 8.74 2.44
N SER A 112 18.73 10.05 2.45
CA SER A 112 17.40 10.61 2.70
C SER A 112 16.42 10.34 1.53
N LEU A 113 16.93 10.36 0.29
CA LEU A 113 16.18 10.02 -0.91
C LEU A 113 15.81 8.52 -0.94
N GLY A 114 16.77 7.66 -0.63
CA GLY A 114 16.62 6.19 -0.62
C GLY A 114 16.15 5.59 0.70
N ARG A 115 15.62 6.38 1.64
CA ARG A 115 15.33 5.95 3.03
C ARG A 115 14.54 4.64 3.14
N ASN A 116 13.52 4.44 2.30
CA ASN A 116 12.71 3.21 2.31
C ASN A 116 13.56 1.99 1.93
N ALA A 117 14.35 2.10 0.86
CA ALA A 117 15.24 1.02 0.41
C ALA A 117 16.33 0.73 1.45
N VAL A 118 16.92 1.76 2.05
CA VAL A 118 17.94 1.63 3.10
C VAL A 118 17.40 0.82 4.28
N VAL A 119 16.20 1.14 4.76
CA VAL A 119 15.59 0.48 5.91
C VAL A 119 15.23 -0.97 5.61
N VAL A 120 14.72 -1.26 4.40
CA VAL A 120 14.47 -2.64 3.95
C VAL A 120 15.76 -3.45 3.90
N CYS A 121 16.84 -2.92 3.32
CA CYS A 121 18.13 -3.60 3.27
C CYS A 121 18.68 -3.90 4.68
N ILE A 122 18.59 -2.95 5.61
CA ILE A 122 18.99 -3.16 7.01
C ILE A 122 18.15 -4.26 7.66
N GLY A 123 16.83 -4.24 7.45
CA GLY A 123 15.93 -5.28 7.95
C GLY A 123 16.28 -6.68 7.43
N ILE A 124 16.61 -6.80 6.14
CA ILE A 124 17.05 -8.06 5.53
C ILE A 124 18.37 -8.53 6.16
N LEU A 125 19.34 -7.65 6.34
CA LEU A 125 20.63 -8.00 6.96
C LEU A 125 20.47 -8.44 8.41
N LEU A 126 19.61 -7.77 9.18
CA LEU A 126 19.29 -8.17 10.55
C LEU A 126 18.61 -9.54 10.58
N ALA A 127 17.57 -9.76 9.77
CA ALA A 127 16.86 -11.03 9.70
C ALA A 127 17.80 -12.18 9.30
N PHE A 128 18.67 -11.96 8.31
CA PHE A 128 19.70 -12.92 7.90
C PHE A 128 20.70 -13.21 9.02
N GLY A 129 21.16 -12.18 9.73
CA GLY A 129 22.06 -12.33 10.87
C GLY A 129 21.49 -13.20 11.98
N PHE A 130 20.22 -13.00 12.36
CA PHE A 130 19.56 -13.81 13.38
C PHE A 130 19.26 -15.24 12.93
N SER A 131 18.91 -15.44 11.65
CA SER A 131 18.67 -16.76 11.08
C SER A 131 19.90 -17.68 11.19
N GLN A 132 21.11 -17.12 11.05
CA GLN A 132 22.36 -17.87 11.23
C GLN A 132 22.58 -18.38 12.68
N PHE A 133 21.92 -17.78 13.68
CA PHE A 133 21.97 -18.21 15.08
C PHE A 133 20.78 -19.12 15.47
N ASN A 134 20.09 -19.73 14.50
CA ASN A 134 18.90 -20.59 14.69
C ASN A 134 17.76 -19.91 15.49
N SER A 135 17.72 -18.58 15.48
CA SER A 135 16.65 -17.80 16.07
C SER A 135 15.88 -17.12 14.95
N GLU A 136 14.59 -17.41 14.83
CA GLU A 136 13.66 -16.70 13.93
C GLU A 136 12.73 -15.80 14.75
N PRO A 137 13.25 -14.70 15.34
CA PRO A 137 12.44 -13.83 16.19
C PRO A 137 11.43 -13.00 15.40
N PHE A 138 11.66 -12.84 14.08
CA PHE A 138 10.85 -11.97 13.22
C PHE A 138 9.90 -12.75 12.32
N SER A 139 8.73 -12.18 12.06
CA SER A 139 7.81 -12.70 11.06
C SER A 139 8.32 -12.41 9.64
N ILE A 140 8.93 -13.41 9.00
CA ILE A 140 9.53 -13.28 7.67
C ILE A 140 8.43 -13.33 6.58
N THR A 141 8.57 -12.48 5.56
CA THR A 141 7.79 -12.57 4.32
C THR A 141 8.07 -13.93 3.68
N GLY A 142 7.05 -14.77 3.52
CA GLY A 142 7.18 -16.12 2.98
C GLY A 142 7.79 -16.18 1.57
N HIS A 143 7.79 -17.36 0.98
CA HIS A 143 8.47 -17.57 -0.30
C HIS A 143 7.84 -16.72 -1.43
N ILE A 144 8.65 -15.84 -2.03
CA ILE A 144 8.26 -15.05 -3.20
C ILE A 144 8.61 -15.88 -4.43
N THR A 145 7.63 -16.24 -5.25
CA THR A 145 7.85 -16.93 -6.52
C THR A 145 8.64 -16.02 -7.46
N GLY A 146 9.82 -16.45 -7.88
CA GLY A 146 10.62 -15.74 -8.87
C GLY A 146 10.01 -15.84 -10.27
N GLY A 147 10.22 -14.80 -11.09
CA GLY A 147 9.75 -14.74 -12.47
C GLY A 147 8.63 -13.74 -12.70
N LEU A 148 8.32 -13.48 -13.98
CA LEU A 148 7.14 -12.68 -14.32
C LEU A 148 5.88 -13.52 -14.09
N PRO A 149 4.81 -12.94 -13.53
CA PRO A 149 3.51 -13.60 -13.55
C PRO A 149 3.13 -13.88 -15.01
N PRO A 150 2.52 -15.04 -15.31
CA PRO A 150 2.15 -15.38 -16.67
C PRO A 150 1.15 -14.34 -17.23
N PHE A 151 1.42 -13.84 -18.43
CA PHE A 151 0.49 -12.96 -19.13
C PHE A 151 -0.85 -13.68 -19.31
N SER A 152 -1.88 -13.14 -18.65
CA SER A 152 -3.23 -13.73 -18.64
C SER A 152 -4.22 -12.63 -18.98
N ILE A 153 -5.12 -12.92 -19.93
CA ILE A 153 -6.25 -12.04 -20.25
C ILE A 153 -7.18 -12.02 -19.03
N PRO A 154 -7.80 -10.88 -18.66
CA PRO A 154 -8.79 -10.84 -17.59
C PRO A 154 -9.87 -11.90 -17.82
N PRO A 155 -10.18 -12.75 -16.82
CA PRO A 155 -11.24 -13.73 -16.96
C PRO A 155 -12.58 -12.99 -17.05
N PHE A 156 -13.29 -13.21 -18.15
CA PHE A 156 -14.64 -12.68 -18.38
C PHE A 156 -15.74 -13.66 -17.93
N SER A 157 -15.36 -14.86 -17.52
CA SER A 157 -16.21 -15.84 -16.86
C SER A 157 -15.39 -16.64 -15.85
N THR A 158 -16.00 -16.96 -14.71
CA THR A 158 -15.37 -17.79 -13.66
C THR A 158 -16.38 -18.78 -13.14
N VAL A 159 -15.95 -20.03 -12.97
CA VAL A 159 -16.76 -21.03 -12.29
C VAL A 159 -16.38 -21.00 -10.82
N LEU A 160 -17.29 -20.51 -9.99
CA LEU A 160 -17.12 -20.50 -8.53
C LEU A 160 -18.24 -21.35 -7.94
N LYS A 161 -17.90 -22.35 -7.12
CA LYS A 161 -18.88 -23.24 -6.46
C LYS A 161 -19.92 -23.85 -7.42
N ASN A 162 -19.49 -24.36 -8.57
CA ASN A 162 -20.34 -25.02 -9.58
C ASN A 162 -21.35 -24.11 -10.31
N GLU A 163 -21.28 -22.80 -10.12
CA GLU A 163 -22.04 -21.81 -10.90
C GLU A 163 -21.11 -20.99 -11.79
N THR A 164 -21.56 -20.73 -13.02
CA THR A 164 -20.83 -19.90 -13.98
C THR A 164 -21.22 -18.45 -13.77
N TYR A 165 -20.29 -17.66 -13.23
CA TYR A 165 -20.45 -16.22 -13.09
C TYR A 165 -20.06 -15.57 -14.41
N ASN A 166 -20.99 -14.83 -15.01
CA ASN A 166 -20.71 -14.00 -16.18
C ASN A 166 -20.10 -12.65 -15.76
N ILE A 167 -19.64 -11.87 -16.73
CA ILE A 167 -19.12 -10.51 -16.53
C ILE A 167 -20.10 -9.67 -15.69
N GLY A 168 -21.40 -9.77 -15.96
CA GLY A 168 -22.43 -9.02 -15.22
C GLY A 168 -22.45 -9.37 -13.73
N ASP A 169 -22.40 -10.66 -13.39
CA ASP A 169 -22.41 -11.15 -12.01
C ASP A 169 -21.11 -10.78 -11.30
N MET A 170 -19.98 -10.84 -12.01
CA MET A 170 -18.69 -10.37 -11.49
C MET A 170 -18.70 -8.87 -11.21
N MET A 171 -19.28 -8.06 -12.11
CA MET A 171 -19.42 -6.63 -11.92
C MET A 171 -20.36 -6.32 -10.76
N ALA A 172 -21.41 -7.12 -10.57
CA ALA A 172 -22.31 -7.01 -9.43
C ALA A 172 -21.60 -7.31 -8.11
N GLU A 173 -20.77 -8.35 -8.06
CA GLU A 173 -19.92 -8.69 -6.90
C GLU A 173 -18.88 -7.60 -6.60
N LEU A 174 -18.27 -7.02 -7.64
CA LEU A 174 -17.38 -5.86 -7.48
C LEU A 174 -18.16 -4.61 -7.01
N GLY A 175 -19.44 -4.51 -7.34
CA GLY A 175 -20.37 -3.49 -6.89
C GLY A 175 -19.87 -2.07 -7.15
N ALA A 176 -19.90 -1.23 -6.11
CA ALA A 176 -19.51 0.17 -6.20
C ALA A 176 -18.02 0.39 -6.53
N SER A 177 -17.16 -0.63 -6.33
CA SER A 177 -15.72 -0.51 -6.59
C SER A 177 -15.40 -0.27 -8.08
N VAL A 178 -16.26 -0.76 -8.99
CA VAL A 178 -16.11 -0.56 -10.44
C VAL A 178 -16.15 0.92 -10.81
N ALA A 179 -16.94 1.73 -10.09
CA ALA A 179 -17.05 3.16 -10.33
C ALA A 179 -16.10 3.99 -9.44
N SER A 180 -15.93 3.62 -8.17
CA SER A 180 -15.15 4.40 -7.21
C SER A 180 -13.65 4.33 -7.48
N VAL A 181 -13.10 3.17 -7.82
CA VAL A 181 -11.65 3.00 -8.08
C VAL A 181 -11.16 3.86 -9.26
N PRO A 182 -11.82 3.88 -10.44
CA PRO A 182 -11.43 4.80 -11.51
C PRO A 182 -11.53 6.27 -11.12
N LEU A 183 -12.58 6.65 -10.39
CA LEU A 183 -12.75 8.03 -9.91
C LEU A 183 -11.60 8.45 -8.98
N ILE A 184 -11.23 7.59 -8.02
CA ILE A 184 -10.12 7.82 -7.10
C ILE A 184 -8.79 7.93 -7.87
N ALA A 185 -8.54 7.02 -8.82
CA ALA A 185 -7.32 7.05 -9.62
C ALA A 185 -7.18 8.35 -10.44
N ILE A 186 -8.27 8.85 -11.00
CA ILE A 186 -8.31 10.14 -11.71
C ILE A 186 -8.07 11.31 -10.75
N LEU A 187 -8.71 11.29 -9.59
CA LEU A 187 -8.55 12.31 -8.55
C LEU A 187 -7.11 12.42 -8.06
N GLU A 188 -6.47 11.29 -7.77
CA GLU A 188 -5.07 11.24 -7.36
C GLU A 188 -4.15 11.78 -8.47
N SER A 189 -4.38 11.36 -9.72
CA SER A 189 -3.59 11.83 -10.87
C SER A 189 -3.69 13.34 -11.05
N ILE A 190 -4.88 13.93 -10.88
CA ILE A 190 -5.09 15.38 -11.00
C ILE A 190 -4.52 16.13 -9.80
N ALA A 191 -4.66 15.59 -8.59
CA ALA A 191 -4.06 16.18 -7.40
C ALA A 191 -2.53 16.26 -7.53
N ILE A 192 -1.91 15.21 -8.04
CA ILE A 192 -0.47 15.18 -8.36
C ILE A 192 -0.16 16.22 -9.45
N ALA A 193 -0.89 16.21 -10.57
CA ALA A 193 -0.64 17.13 -11.68
C ALA A 193 -0.85 18.62 -11.35
N LYS A 194 -1.64 18.95 -10.33
CA LYS A 194 -1.80 20.34 -9.84
C LYS A 194 -0.69 20.79 -8.89
N VAL A 195 -0.01 19.84 -8.24
CA VAL A 195 1.05 20.11 -7.26
C VAL A 195 2.43 20.20 -7.93
N PHE A 196 2.64 19.50 -9.04
CA PHE A 196 3.83 19.57 -9.88
C PHE A 196 3.70 20.60 -11.00
#